data_AF-A0A509L9L9-F1
#
_entry.id   AF-A0A509L9L9-F1
#
_cell.length_a   1.000
_cell.length_b   1.000
_cell.length_c   1.000
_cell.angle_alpha   90.00
_cell.angle_beta   90.00
_cell.angle_gamma   90.00
#
_symmetry.space_group_name_H-M   'P 1'
#
loop_
_entity.id
_entity.type
_entity.pdbx_description
1 polymer ?
#
loop_
_entity_poly.entity_id
_entity_poly.type
_entity_poly.pdbx_seq_one_letter_code
_entity_poly.pdbx_strand_id
1 'polypeptide(L)'
;MKLAAGMKLIEEQWIVKPKQFRVKYQQLVDSELVTLYSPEMKTAGLDSDVTTWRYAWKLFKSTKSDAAEIQEGEFVNIYVVDDQDNPITYYVTGEKEVFNKK
;
A
#
# COMPACT_ATOMS: atom_id res chain seq x y z
N MET A 1 -13.99 -23.84 26.53
CA MET A 1 -14.58 -22.49 26.34
C MET A 1 -15.91 -22.65 25.61
N LYS A 2 -16.97 -21.92 26.00
CA LYS A 2 -18.25 -21.95 25.23
C LYS A 2 -18.08 -21.14 23.94
N LEU A 3 -18.72 -21.57 22.85
CA LEU A 3 -18.65 -20.90 21.54
C LEU A 3 -18.95 -19.41 21.61
N ALA A 4 -20.00 -19.03 22.36
CA ALA A 4 -20.38 -17.63 22.55
C ALA A 4 -19.29 -16.77 23.23
N ALA A 5 -18.53 -17.33 24.16
CA ALA A 5 -17.43 -16.62 24.80
C ALA A 5 -16.24 -16.43 23.83
N GLY A 6 -15.99 -17.41 22.96
CA GLY A 6 -15.01 -17.30 21.89
C GLY A 6 -15.42 -16.25 20.84
N MET A 7 -16.69 -16.22 20.43
CA MET A 7 -17.19 -15.22 19.48
C MET A 7 -17.11 -13.80 20.02
N LYS A 8 -17.42 -13.59 21.30
CA LYS A 8 -17.32 -12.27 21.94
C LYS A 8 -15.87 -11.77 22.03
N LEU A 9 -14.94 -12.66 22.38
CA LEU A 9 -13.50 -12.35 22.38
C LEU A 9 -13.01 -11.97 20.98
N ILE A 10 -13.46 -12.72 19.95
CA ILE A 10 -13.17 -12.41 18.56
C ILE A 10 -13.71 -11.02 18.24
N GLU A 11 -14.98 -10.71 18.49
CA GLU A 11 -15.60 -9.41 18.21
C GLU A 11 -14.88 -8.24 18.92
N GLU A 12 -14.55 -8.39 20.21
CA GLU A 12 -13.87 -7.37 21.01
C GLU A 12 -12.44 -7.08 20.52
N GLN A 13 -11.78 -8.07 19.91
CA GLN A 13 -10.41 -7.97 19.40
C GLN A 13 -10.32 -7.96 17.87
N TRP A 14 -11.47 -8.00 17.18
CA TRP A 14 -11.50 -8.12 15.74
C TRP A 14 -11.08 -6.79 15.15
N ILE A 15 -9.87 -6.77 14.57
CA ILE A 15 -9.43 -5.63 13.79
C ILE A 15 -10.37 -5.54 12.59
N VAL A 16 -11.16 -4.47 12.52
CA VAL A 16 -12.00 -4.17 11.36
C VAL A 16 -11.07 -4.08 10.16
N LYS A 17 -11.20 -5.05 9.24
CA LYS A 17 -10.41 -5.05 8.02
C LYS A 17 -10.78 -3.81 7.21
N PRO A 18 -9.78 -3.05 6.70
CA PRO A 18 -10.06 -1.96 5.78
C PRO A 18 -10.88 -2.42 4.58
N LYS A 19 -11.72 -1.51 4.07
CA LYS A 19 -12.67 -1.84 2.99
C LYS A 19 -11.99 -1.94 1.64
N GLN A 20 -10.96 -1.14 1.45
CA GLN A 20 -10.20 -1.09 0.20
C GLN A 20 -8.76 -0.66 0.46
N PHE A 21 -7.90 -0.99 -0.49
CA PHE A 21 -6.47 -0.75 -0.46
C PHE A 21 -6.00 -0.11 -1.77
N ARG A 22 -4.95 0.70 -1.69
CA ARG A 22 -4.30 1.32 -2.85
C ARG A 22 -2.81 1.34 -2.68
N VAL A 23 -2.09 1.33 -3.79
CA VAL A 23 -0.68 1.69 -3.81
C VAL A 23 -0.57 3.21 -3.93
N LYS A 24 0.13 3.84 -2.99
CA LYS A 24 0.51 5.24 -3.02
C LYS A 24 1.99 5.33 -3.39
N TYR A 25 2.33 6.23 -4.30
CA TYR A 25 3.68 6.41 -4.80
C TYR A 25 3.91 7.84 -5.26
N GLN A 26 5.17 8.20 -5.53
CA GLN A 26 5.52 9.47 -6.13
C GLN A 26 6.21 9.25 -7.48
N GLN A 27 6.01 10.19 -8.39
CA GLN A 27 6.65 10.23 -9.70
C GLN A 27 7.10 11.66 -10.00
N LEU A 28 8.24 11.81 -10.68
CA LEU A 28 8.67 13.10 -11.20
C LEU A 28 7.83 13.48 -12.44
N VAL A 29 7.11 14.59 -12.36
CA VAL A 29 6.33 15.18 -13.44
C VAL A 29 6.65 16.67 -13.48
N ASP A 30 7.07 17.19 -14.63
CA ASP A 30 7.43 18.61 -14.81
C ASP A 30 8.44 19.14 -13.77
N SER A 31 9.42 18.31 -13.39
CA SER A 31 10.43 18.59 -12.36
C SER A 31 9.92 18.64 -10.91
N GLU A 32 8.68 18.21 -10.65
CA GLU A 32 8.10 18.11 -9.30
C GLU A 32 7.72 16.67 -8.95
N LEU A 33 7.88 16.27 -7.69
CA LEU A 33 7.42 14.96 -7.21
C LEU A 33 5.93 15.02 -6.89
N VAL A 34 5.12 14.40 -7.74
CA VAL A 34 3.67 14.33 -7.58
C VAL A 34 3.28 13.01 -6.93
N THR A 35 2.40 13.07 -5.94
CA THR A 35 1.85 11.88 -5.27
C THR A 35 0.67 11.32 -6.05
N LEU A 36 0.73 10.04 -6.38
CA LEU A 36 -0.26 9.32 -7.18
C LEU A 36 -0.73 8.05 -6.47
N TYR A 37 -1.86 7.52 -6.96
CA TYR A 37 -2.53 6.36 -6.41
C TYR A 37 -2.87 5.37 -7.51
N SER A 38 -2.67 4.08 -7.23
CA SER A 38 -3.16 3.00 -8.08
C SER A 38 -3.88 1.93 -7.25
N PRO A 39 -5.19 1.69 -7.48
CA PRO A 39 -6.07 2.46 -8.38
C PRO A 39 -6.26 3.91 -7.92
N GLU A 40 -6.67 4.81 -8.82
CA GLU A 40 -6.91 6.23 -8.53
C GLU A 40 -7.95 6.43 -7.42
N MET A 41 -7.84 7.50 -6.63
CA MET A 41 -8.74 7.76 -5.49
C MET A 41 -10.23 7.76 -5.83
N LYS A 42 -10.60 8.15 -7.06
CA LYS A 42 -11.98 8.19 -7.54
C LYS A 42 -12.54 6.85 -8.03
N THR A 43 -11.71 5.82 -8.21
CA THR A 43 -12.15 4.48 -8.62
C THR A 43 -12.23 3.55 -7.42
N ALA A 44 -12.95 2.44 -7.50
CA ALA A 44 -12.90 1.43 -6.43
C ALA A 44 -11.45 0.98 -6.18
N GLY A 45 -11.05 0.85 -4.91
CA GLY A 45 -9.75 0.30 -4.53
C GLY A 45 -9.75 -1.23 -4.59
N LEU A 46 -8.62 -1.83 -4.21
CA LEU A 46 -8.44 -3.29 -4.17
C LEU A 46 -8.96 -3.85 -2.84
N ASP A 47 -9.42 -5.10 -2.81
CA ASP A 47 -10.06 -5.74 -1.65
C ASP A 47 -9.10 -6.60 -0.78
N SER A 48 -7.85 -6.73 -1.24
CA SER A 48 -6.81 -7.55 -0.62
C SER A 48 -5.53 -6.73 -0.43
N ASP A 49 -5.12 -6.59 0.82
CA ASP A 49 -3.83 -6.05 1.24
C ASP A 49 -2.66 -6.84 0.64
N VAL A 50 -2.70 -8.17 0.71
CA VAL A 50 -1.65 -9.06 0.16
C VAL A 50 -1.48 -8.83 -1.35
N THR A 51 -2.58 -8.81 -2.09
CA THR A 51 -2.55 -8.57 -3.54
C THR A 51 -2.05 -7.16 -3.86
N THR A 52 -2.44 -6.17 -3.06
CA THR A 52 -2.02 -4.77 -3.23
C THR A 52 -0.52 -4.61 -2.96
N TRP A 53 0.02 -5.26 -1.93
CA TRP A 53 1.46 -5.30 -1.67
C TRP A 53 2.24 -5.99 -2.79
N ARG A 54 1.72 -7.11 -3.31
CA ARG A 54 2.33 -7.79 -4.46
C ARG A 54 2.32 -6.90 -5.69
N TYR A 55 1.27 -6.12 -5.89
CA TYR A 55 1.17 -5.13 -6.96
C TYR A 55 2.16 -3.97 -6.76
N ALA A 56 2.28 -3.40 -5.56
CA ALA A 56 3.27 -2.39 -5.22
C ALA A 56 4.71 -2.87 -5.51
N TRP A 57 5.03 -4.12 -5.15
CA TRP A 57 6.31 -4.72 -5.46
C TRP A 57 6.55 -4.87 -6.97
N LYS A 58 5.53 -5.26 -7.74
CA LYS A 58 5.63 -5.33 -9.21
C LYS A 58 5.87 -3.96 -9.83
N LEU A 59 5.15 -2.92 -9.36
CA LEU A 59 5.36 -1.54 -9.79
C LEU A 59 6.82 -1.13 -9.55
N PHE A 60 7.29 -1.30 -8.31
CA PHE A 60 8.70 -1.07 -7.96
C PHE A 60 9.65 -1.79 -8.93
N LYS A 61 9.48 -3.10 -9.14
CA LYS A 61 10.37 -3.87 -10.02
C LYS A 61 10.32 -3.41 -11.48
N SER A 62 9.20 -2.88 -11.95
CA SER A 62 9.03 -2.41 -13.33
C SER A 62 9.52 -0.99 -13.58
N THR A 63 9.54 -0.14 -12.55
CA THR A 63 9.86 1.30 -12.69
C THR A 63 11.20 1.69 -12.07
N LYS A 64 11.84 0.81 -11.29
CA LYS A 64 13.12 1.10 -10.65
C LYS A 64 14.18 1.41 -11.70
N SER A 65 14.87 2.53 -11.52
CA SER A 65 16.12 2.86 -12.20
C SER A 65 17.32 2.60 -11.28
N ASP A 66 18.47 2.27 -11.85
CA ASP A 66 19.74 2.18 -11.11
C ASP A 66 20.49 3.54 -11.08
N ALA A 67 19.89 4.58 -11.63
CA ALA A 67 20.41 5.94 -11.55
C ALA A 67 20.40 6.49 -10.11
N ALA A 68 21.34 7.39 -9.81
CA ALA A 68 21.40 8.08 -8.53
C ALA A 68 20.20 9.01 -8.34
N GLU A 69 19.89 9.78 -9.38
CA GLU A 69 18.78 10.73 -9.44
C GLU A 69 17.49 10.06 -9.92
N ILE A 70 16.35 10.56 -9.43
CA ILE A 70 15.02 10.09 -9.81
C ILE A 70 14.79 10.43 -11.28
N GLN A 71 14.51 9.41 -12.09
CA GLN A 71 14.27 9.59 -13.52
C GLN A 71 12.79 9.81 -13.83
N GLU A 72 12.49 10.41 -14.97
CA GLU A 72 11.13 10.48 -15.48
C GLU A 72 10.55 9.07 -15.67
N GLY A 73 9.33 8.84 -15.16
CA GLY A 73 8.69 7.51 -15.17
C GLY A 73 9.13 6.57 -14.04
N GLU A 74 10.13 6.93 -13.24
CA GLU A 74 10.49 6.18 -12.03
C GLU A 74 9.46 6.43 -10.92
N PHE A 75 8.97 5.34 -10.33
CA PHE A 75 8.13 5.42 -9.13
C PHE A 75 8.99 5.26 -7.89
N VAL A 76 8.82 6.19 -6.95
CA VAL A 76 9.56 6.23 -5.68
C VAL A 76 8.58 6.28 -4.51
N ASN A 77 9.09 5.99 -3.31
CA ASN A 77 8.32 6.05 -2.07
C ASN A 77 6.98 5.30 -2.18
N ILE A 78 7.05 4.04 -2.63
CA ILE A 78 5.89 3.20 -2.95
C ILE A 78 5.47 2.42 -1.71
N TYR A 79 4.23 2.62 -1.24
CA TYR A 79 3.66 1.90 -0.11
C TYR A 79 2.15 1.68 -0.28
N VAL A 80 1.55 0.85 0.59
CA VAL A 80 0.12 0.55 0.54
C VAL A 80 -0.62 1.32 1.62
N VAL A 81 -1.77 1.89 1.25
CA VAL A 81 -2.69 2.59 2.15
C VAL A 81 -4.07 1.95 2.17
N ASP A 82 -4.80 2.19 3.25
CA ASP A 82 -6.20 1.81 3.41
C ASP A 82 -7.18 2.84 2.82
N ASP A 83 -8.48 2.65 3.07
CA ASP A 83 -9.55 3.52 2.58
C ASP A 83 -9.59 4.92 3.21
N GLN A 84 -8.83 5.12 4.28
CA GLN A 84 -8.66 6.39 4.98
C GLN A 84 -7.29 7.03 4.70
N ASP A 85 -6.54 6.54 3.71
CA ASP A 85 -5.18 6.95 3.36
C ASP A 85 -4.13 6.67 4.46
N ASN A 86 -4.43 5.78 5.42
CA ASN A 86 -3.44 5.35 6.40
C ASN A 86 -2.52 4.30 5.78
N PRO A 87 -1.19 4.41 5.94
CA PRO A 87 -0.28 3.34 5.56
C PRO A 87 -0.63 2.05 6.28
N ILE A 88 -0.63 0.90 5.60
CA ILE A 88 -0.81 -0.41 6.24
C ILE A 88 0.53 -1.13 6.43
N THR A 89 0.56 -2.18 7.24
CA THR A 89 1.76 -3.01 7.41
C THR A 89 1.95 -3.94 6.22
N TYR A 90 3.21 -4.25 5.91
CA TYR A 90 3.57 -5.21 4.88
C TYR A 90 3.33 -6.62 5.39
N TYR A 91 2.53 -7.37 4.64
CA TYR A 91 2.10 -8.71 5.07
C TYR A 91 3.26 -9.71 5.28
N VAL A 92 4.43 -9.46 4.67
CA VAL A 92 5.59 -10.35 4.80
C VAL A 92 6.35 -10.12 6.10
N THR A 93 6.51 -8.87 6.52
CA THR A 93 7.33 -8.50 7.69
C THR A 93 6.50 -8.14 8.92
N GLY A 94 5.24 -7.75 8.72
CA GLY A 94 4.40 -7.18 9.77
C GLY A 94 4.71 -5.71 10.09
N GLU A 95 5.64 -5.08 9.39
CA GLU A 95 6.11 -3.71 9.65
C GLU A 95 5.66 -2.73 8.56
N LYS A 96 5.80 -1.41 8.79
CA LYS A 96 5.58 -0.42 7.73
C LYS A 96 6.72 -0.51 6.71
N GLU A 97 6.37 -0.66 5.44
CA GLU A 97 7.34 -0.83 4.35
C GLU A 97 7.18 0.26 3.30
N VAL A 98 8.29 0.68 2.69
CA VAL A 98 8.31 1.62 1.57
C VAL A 98 9.32 1.13 0.54
N PHE A 99 8.84 0.69 -0.63
CA PHE A 99 9.71 0.31 -1.73
C PHE A 99 10.26 1.54 -2.46
N ASN A 100 11.48 1.40 -2.98
CA ASN A 100 12.25 2.46 -3.65
C ASN A 100 12.27 3.79 -2.85
N LYS A 101 12.71 3.70 -1.59
CA LYS A 101 12.81 4.87 -0.72
C LYS A 101 13.85 5.84 -1.26
N LYS A 102 13.41 7.05 -1.60
CA LYS A 102 14.22 8.16 -2.13
C LYS A 102 13.90 9.44 -1.37
#